data_AF-A0A9P9L2F2-F1
#
_entry.id   AF-A0A9P9L2F2-F1
#
_cell.length_a   1.000
_cell.length_b   1.000
_cell.length_c   1.000
_cell.angle_alpha   90.00
_cell.angle_beta   90.00
_cell.angle_gamma   90.00
#
_symmetry.space_group_name_H-M   'P 1'
#
loop_
_entity.id
_entity.type
_entity.pdbx_description
1 polymer ?
#
loop_
_entity_poly.entity_id
_entity_poly.type
_entity_poly.pdbx_seq_one_letter_code
_entity_poly.pdbx_strand_id
1 'polypeptide(L)'
;MTANIRAIPAELLFRILQNPSHTQNGRSTFTSCLLVNQEWHDVAHSILYKDLVLLGGDQMDRFLACHDRQAIRSVTRSLTLRPIQKDGEWNTTSYKRLDTQVLLLARDVIAHMEALGSFSLTTHPGEPKLKLWILKSTISTVLKALPASCVNLELATRGGDGDMIRGVDGDPTHLCEDIRRLLPRMHHVHIDLASICDAMLGMWDSGDVFRPIKLACIRSLHIDCVGMDGRKQCDHHHDGDGDRYSHQHTPRSLWDSIIRGLQHAVGLQVTDTGEITVLGSAPRGDDFNKDTYWTLLRCHVKRGHNGTTTWAFPITHIAPLNDNEYAWYIRVDGGTFVTLGKGPLYDLAAGRPWRMLTTGPKLPAAVDPHATRVEDEELGILTEAQWRERYPRKAPILWLNEKKTGMRLIDAEEREGSEMRSAAEMTPEGYVRPTEQGYCRSQVFTEEEWEYMREDVSEDEPEEESE
;
A
#
# COMPACT_ATOMS: atom_id res chain seq x y z
N MET A 1 -19.33 7.84 51.72
CA MET A 1 -19.98 7.34 50.49
C MET A 1 -19.01 6.42 49.79
N THR A 2 -19.26 5.11 49.82
CA THR A 2 -18.50 4.15 49.01
C THR A 2 -19.07 4.18 47.60
N ALA A 3 -18.29 4.66 46.63
CA ALA A 3 -18.70 4.61 45.22
C ALA A 3 -18.89 3.15 44.80
N ASN A 4 -20.10 2.79 44.38
CA ASN A 4 -20.41 1.44 43.91
C ASN A 4 -20.08 1.35 42.42
N ILE A 5 -19.16 0.45 42.05
CA ILE A 5 -18.76 0.22 40.66
C ILE A 5 -19.94 -0.26 39.77
N ARG A 6 -21.02 -0.77 40.39
CA ARG A 6 -22.29 -1.12 39.73
C ARG A 6 -23.14 0.09 39.32
N ALA A 7 -22.75 1.30 39.71
CA ALA A 7 -23.47 2.52 39.36
C ALA A 7 -22.84 3.28 38.18
N ILE A 8 -21.81 2.70 37.52
CA ILE A 8 -21.20 3.28 36.33
C ILE A 8 -22.10 2.97 35.12
N PRO A 9 -22.64 3.97 34.41
CA PRO A 9 -23.36 3.77 33.17
C PRO A 9 -22.52 3.00 32.13
N ALA A 10 -23.17 2.14 31.35
CA ALA A 10 -22.51 1.33 30.33
C ALA A 10 -21.68 2.16 29.34
N GLU A 11 -22.09 3.39 29.01
CA GLU A 11 -21.36 4.29 28.12
C GLU A 11 -20.05 4.79 28.75
N LEU A 12 -20.06 5.04 30.06
CA LEU A 12 -18.85 5.41 30.80
C LEU A 12 -17.94 4.20 30.98
N LEU A 13 -18.51 3.02 31.25
CA LEU A 13 -17.74 1.77 31.31
C LEU A 13 -17.07 1.46 29.97
N PHE A 14 -17.79 1.62 28.86
CA PHE A 14 -17.25 1.47 27.51
C PHE A 14 -16.07 2.40 27.28
N ARG A 15 -16.19 3.69 27.63
CA ARG A 15 -15.08 4.66 27.52
C ARG A 15 -13.89 4.33 28.42
N ILE A 16 -14.13 3.82 29.64
CA ILE A 16 -13.07 3.40 30.56
C ILE A 16 -12.31 2.22 29.97
N LEU A 17 -13.02 1.21 29.48
CA LEU A 17 -12.41 0.00 28.91
C LEU A 17 -11.70 0.30 27.59
N GLN A 18 -12.25 1.18 26.75
CA GLN A 18 -11.61 1.63 25.52
C GLN A 18 -10.34 2.45 25.74
N ASN A 19 -10.12 2.98 26.94
CA ASN A 19 -8.93 3.77 27.23
C ASN A 19 -7.73 2.82 27.35
N PRO A 20 -6.80 2.82 26.38
CA PRO A 20 -5.69 1.89 26.39
C PRO A 20 -4.79 2.27 27.56
N SER A 21 -4.83 1.48 28.63
CA SER A 21 -3.74 1.49 29.60
C SER A 21 -2.47 1.15 28.83
N HIS A 22 -1.53 2.10 28.73
CA HIS A 22 -0.21 1.99 28.09
C HIS A 22 0.70 0.87 28.65
N THR A 23 0.16 -0.08 29.39
CA THR A 23 0.92 -1.19 29.94
C THR A 23 0.98 -2.33 28.93
N GLN A 24 2.16 -2.95 28.80
CA GLN A 24 2.45 -4.10 27.95
C GLN A 24 1.54 -5.34 28.19
N ASN A 25 0.55 -5.23 29.09
CA ASN A 25 -0.38 -6.25 29.55
C ASN A 25 -1.87 -5.94 29.22
N GLY A 26 -2.19 -5.00 28.33
CA GLY A 26 -3.59 -4.60 28.05
C GLY A 26 -4.59 -5.75 27.79
N ARG A 27 -4.15 -6.88 27.23
CA ARG A 27 -4.99 -8.08 27.00
C ARG A 27 -5.37 -8.84 28.29
N SER A 28 -4.53 -8.82 29.32
CA SER A 28 -4.84 -9.51 30.60
C SER A 28 -5.87 -8.72 31.43
N THR A 29 -5.84 -7.39 31.34
CA THR A 29 -6.82 -6.50 32.00
C THR A 29 -8.22 -6.67 31.42
N PHE A 30 -8.37 -6.78 30.09
CA PHE A 30 -9.66 -6.98 29.43
C PHE A 30 -10.30 -8.32 29.74
N THR A 31 -9.51 -9.39 29.75
CA THR A 31 -10.01 -10.74 30.09
C THR A 31 -10.55 -10.76 31.53
N SER A 32 -9.96 -9.98 32.43
CA SER A 32 -10.42 -9.87 33.81
C SER A 32 -11.78 -9.14 33.92
N CYS A 33 -12.05 -8.21 33.00
CA CYS A 33 -13.34 -7.49 32.94
C CYS A 33 -14.51 -8.42 32.58
N LEU A 34 -14.26 -9.46 31.78
CA LEU A 34 -15.26 -10.48 31.46
C LEU A 34 -15.76 -11.26 32.68
N LEU A 35 -14.98 -11.28 33.77
CA LEU A 35 -15.27 -12.07 34.97
C LEU A 35 -15.92 -11.27 36.10
N VAL A 36 -16.17 -9.96 35.91
CA VAL A 36 -16.65 -9.07 36.99
C VAL A 36 -18.15 -9.26 37.28
N ASN A 37 -19.00 -9.00 36.28
CA ASN A 37 -20.45 -9.19 36.32
C ASN A 37 -21.01 -9.17 34.88
N GLN A 38 -22.32 -9.39 34.73
CA GLN A 38 -22.97 -9.44 33.41
C GLN A 38 -22.79 -8.16 32.59
N GLU A 39 -22.93 -6.98 33.20
CA GLU A 39 -22.82 -5.70 32.48
C GLU A 39 -21.38 -5.45 31.98
N TRP A 40 -20.39 -5.73 32.83
CA TRP A 40 -18.97 -5.67 32.44
C TRP A 40 -18.62 -6.71 31.39
N HIS A 41 -19.18 -7.92 31.52
CA HIS A 41 -19.04 -8.96 30.52
C HIS A 41 -19.58 -8.48 29.17
N ASP A 42 -20.81 -7.98 29.11
CA ASP A 42 -21.45 -7.59 27.84
C ASP A 42 -20.74 -6.41 27.16
N VAL A 43 -20.30 -5.40 27.93
CA VAL A 43 -19.54 -4.27 27.39
C VAL A 43 -18.15 -4.72 26.92
N ALA A 44 -17.41 -5.47 27.73
CA ALA A 44 -16.08 -5.95 27.37
C ALA A 44 -16.13 -6.93 26.17
N HIS A 45 -17.12 -7.81 26.15
CA HIS A 45 -17.35 -8.75 25.07
C HIS A 45 -17.67 -8.03 23.75
N SER A 46 -18.52 -7.00 23.82
CA SER A 46 -18.80 -6.14 22.67
C SER A 46 -17.53 -5.47 22.13
N ILE A 47 -16.67 -4.94 23.00
CA ILE A 47 -15.39 -4.33 22.60
C ILE A 47 -14.45 -5.36 21.95
N LEU A 48 -14.35 -6.57 22.52
CA LEU A 48 -13.47 -7.63 22.01
C LEU A 48 -13.87 -8.12 20.61
N TYR A 49 -15.17 -8.20 20.32
CA TYR A 49 -15.69 -8.69 19.04
C TYR A 49 -15.94 -7.59 18.00
N LYS A 50 -15.95 -6.31 18.40
CA LYS A 50 -16.22 -5.19 17.50
C LYS A 50 -15.23 -5.12 16.34
N ASP A 51 -13.94 -5.13 16.65
CA ASP A 51 -12.87 -4.94 15.67
C ASP A 51 -11.85 -6.08 15.75
N LEU A 52 -12.00 -7.07 14.87
CA LEU A 52 -11.23 -8.31 14.93
C LEU A 52 -9.94 -8.23 14.11
N VAL A 53 -8.83 -8.65 14.73
CA VAL A 53 -7.53 -8.80 14.08
C VAL A 53 -7.05 -10.24 14.22
N LEU A 54 -6.97 -10.96 13.11
CA LEU A 54 -6.53 -12.35 13.07
C LEU A 54 -5.17 -12.47 12.37
N LEU A 55 -4.20 -13.04 13.07
CA LEU A 55 -2.80 -13.12 12.64
C LEU A 55 -2.43 -14.45 11.96
N GLY A 56 -3.39 -15.34 11.73
CA GLY A 56 -3.15 -16.70 11.21
C GLY A 56 -2.64 -17.69 12.28
N GLY A 57 -2.24 -18.88 11.83
CA GLY A 57 -1.63 -19.91 12.68
C GLY A 57 -2.51 -20.36 13.85
N ASP A 58 -1.90 -20.60 15.02
CA ASP A 58 -2.61 -21.10 16.21
C ASP A 58 -3.67 -20.14 16.75
N GLN A 59 -3.55 -18.83 16.46
CA GLN A 59 -4.58 -17.86 16.84
C GLN A 59 -5.85 -18.10 16.02
N MET A 60 -5.69 -18.32 14.72
CA MET A 60 -6.83 -18.55 13.82
C MET A 60 -7.50 -19.88 14.11
N ASP A 61 -6.75 -20.95 14.41
CA ASP A 61 -7.35 -22.23 14.80
C ASP A 61 -8.19 -22.14 16.07
N ARG A 62 -7.66 -21.47 17.11
CA ARG A 62 -8.41 -21.26 18.34
C ARG A 62 -9.68 -20.47 18.09
N PHE A 63 -9.58 -19.39 17.32
CA PHE A 63 -10.74 -18.58 16.96
C PHE A 63 -11.79 -19.38 16.17
N LEU A 64 -11.38 -20.14 15.15
CA LEU A 64 -12.29 -20.99 14.38
C LEU A 64 -12.99 -22.04 15.27
N ALA A 65 -12.28 -22.59 16.25
CA ALA A 65 -12.82 -23.58 17.17
C ALA A 65 -13.83 -23.02 18.20
N CYS A 66 -13.68 -21.76 18.65
CA CYS A 66 -14.45 -21.25 19.78
C CYS A 66 -15.05 -19.84 19.64
N HIS A 67 -15.13 -19.27 18.43
CA HIS A 67 -15.75 -17.95 18.23
C HIS A 67 -17.23 -17.93 18.65
N ASP A 68 -17.65 -16.82 19.26
CA ASP A 68 -19.05 -16.55 19.53
C ASP A 68 -19.77 -16.13 18.24
N ARG A 69 -20.59 -17.04 17.71
CA ARG A 69 -21.36 -16.81 16.46
C ARG A 69 -22.32 -15.64 16.55
N GLN A 70 -22.92 -15.39 17.71
CA GLN A 70 -23.86 -14.29 17.88
C GLN A 70 -23.12 -12.96 17.87
N ALA A 71 -22.00 -12.85 18.59
CA ALA A 71 -21.19 -11.65 18.59
C ALA A 71 -20.59 -11.34 17.21
N ILE A 72 -20.10 -12.36 16.51
CA ILE A 72 -19.61 -12.25 15.12
C ILE A 72 -20.69 -11.67 14.20
N ARG A 73 -21.93 -12.14 14.35
CA ARG A 73 -23.05 -11.71 13.53
C ARG A 73 -23.43 -10.25 13.77
N SER A 74 -23.60 -9.84 15.04
CA SER A 74 -24.23 -8.56 15.37
C SER A 74 -23.27 -7.44 15.79
N VAL A 75 -22.05 -7.78 16.23
CA VAL A 75 -21.13 -6.82 16.85
C VAL A 75 -19.94 -6.51 15.95
N THR A 76 -19.40 -7.49 15.23
CA THR A 76 -18.19 -7.29 14.42
C THR A 76 -18.40 -6.29 13.30
N ARG A 77 -17.72 -5.14 13.41
CA ARG A 77 -17.75 -4.03 12.45
C ARG A 77 -16.55 -4.02 11.52
N SER A 78 -15.42 -4.55 11.99
CA SER A 78 -14.23 -4.68 11.15
C SER A 78 -13.53 -6.02 11.34
N LEU A 79 -12.95 -6.51 10.24
CA LEU A 79 -12.10 -7.69 10.23
C LEU A 79 -10.82 -7.36 9.48
N THR A 80 -9.68 -7.53 10.16
CA THR A 80 -8.36 -7.41 9.58
C THR A 80 -7.63 -8.76 9.65
N LEU A 81 -7.32 -9.34 8.50
CA LEU A 81 -6.53 -10.56 8.38
C LEU A 81 -5.09 -10.19 8.06
N ARG A 82 -4.17 -10.62 8.93
CA ARG A 82 -2.72 -10.42 8.80
C ARG A 82 -1.97 -11.69 9.10
N PRO A 83 -2.03 -12.70 8.22
CA PRO A 83 -1.26 -13.92 8.40
C PRO A 83 0.23 -13.59 8.65
N ILE A 84 0.72 -13.91 9.85
CA ILE A 84 2.10 -13.72 10.24
C ILE A 84 2.94 -14.85 9.67
N GLN A 85 4.05 -14.49 9.04
CA GLN A 85 5.05 -15.43 8.60
C GLN A 85 6.15 -15.48 9.67
N LYS A 86 5.98 -16.32 10.70
CA LYS A 86 7.04 -16.49 11.70
C LYS A 86 8.33 -16.92 11.01
N ASP A 87 9.45 -16.32 11.45
CA ASP A 87 10.80 -16.64 10.98
C ASP A 87 11.03 -18.16 10.93
N GLY A 88 11.23 -18.64 9.71
CA GLY A 88 11.25 -20.05 9.33
C GLY A 88 10.74 -20.17 7.90
N GLU A 89 11.45 -20.91 7.05
CA GLU A 89 11.01 -21.13 5.68
C GLU A 89 9.59 -21.73 5.70
N TRP A 90 8.63 -21.00 5.12
CA TRP A 90 7.29 -21.54 4.88
C TRP A 90 7.41 -22.77 4.00
N ASN A 91 7.33 -23.94 4.62
CA ASN A 91 7.16 -25.18 3.91
C ASN A 91 5.71 -25.28 3.41
N THR A 92 5.50 -26.18 2.45
CA THR A 92 4.19 -26.45 1.84
C THR A 92 3.10 -26.75 2.89
N THR A 93 3.45 -27.32 4.05
CA THR A 93 2.50 -27.64 5.12
C THR A 93 1.95 -26.39 5.81
N SER A 94 2.81 -25.44 6.18
CA SER A 94 2.39 -24.16 6.79
C SER A 94 1.47 -23.39 5.85
N TYR A 95 1.76 -23.44 4.55
CA TYR A 95 0.92 -22.83 3.54
C TYR A 95 -0.46 -23.46 3.44
N LYS A 96 -0.52 -24.80 3.27
CA LYS A 96 -1.79 -25.54 3.23
C LYS A 96 -2.65 -25.30 4.47
N ARG A 97 -2.01 -25.17 5.64
CA ARG A 97 -2.71 -24.82 6.88
C ARG A 97 -3.30 -23.42 6.81
N LEU A 98 -2.52 -22.40 6.43
CA LEU A 98 -3.06 -21.04 6.29
C LEU A 98 -4.23 -21.01 5.31
N ASP A 99 -4.05 -21.64 4.15
CA ASP A 99 -5.05 -21.69 3.10
C ASP A 99 -6.37 -22.30 3.61
N THR A 100 -6.28 -23.47 4.24
CA THR A 100 -7.42 -24.15 4.87
C THR A 100 -8.10 -23.25 5.91
N GLN A 101 -7.32 -22.58 6.77
CA GLN A 101 -7.85 -21.70 7.81
C GLN A 101 -8.60 -20.50 7.21
N VAL A 102 -8.07 -19.87 6.15
CA VAL A 102 -8.72 -18.73 5.49
C VAL A 102 -9.99 -19.17 4.77
N LEU A 103 -9.98 -20.33 4.11
CA LEU A 103 -11.18 -20.91 3.48
C LEU A 103 -12.28 -21.22 4.51
N LEU A 104 -11.92 -21.83 5.64
CA LEU A 104 -12.85 -22.06 6.75
C LEU A 104 -13.38 -20.75 7.33
N LEU A 105 -12.51 -19.75 7.50
CA LEU A 105 -12.91 -18.43 7.98
C LEU A 105 -13.91 -17.77 7.03
N ALA A 106 -13.67 -17.83 5.72
CA ALA A 106 -14.58 -17.31 4.71
C ALA A 106 -15.97 -17.96 4.82
N ARG A 107 -16.01 -19.29 4.84
CA ARG A 107 -17.26 -20.06 4.85
C ARG A 107 -18.02 -19.98 6.18
N ASP A 108 -17.32 -20.17 7.29
CA ASP A 108 -17.96 -20.43 8.58
C ASP A 108 -18.11 -19.16 9.42
N VAL A 109 -17.32 -18.10 9.13
CA VAL A 109 -17.31 -16.87 9.94
C VAL A 109 -17.70 -15.64 9.12
N ILE A 110 -16.95 -15.30 8.06
CA ILE A 110 -17.13 -14.03 7.31
C ILE A 110 -18.53 -13.94 6.70
N ALA A 111 -19.02 -15.03 6.12
CA ALA A 111 -20.36 -15.09 5.54
C ALA A 111 -21.49 -14.76 6.54
N HIS A 112 -21.23 -14.88 7.84
CA HIS A 112 -22.21 -14.64 8.91
C HIS A 112 -22.04 -13.28 9.61
N MET A 113 -21.04 -12.47 9.23
CA MET A 113 -20.79 -11.17 9.86
C MET A 113 -21.73 -10.06 9.34
N GLU A 114 -23.02 -10.13 9.64
CA GLU A 114 -24.05 -9.19 9.14
C GLU A 114 -23.77 -7.72 9.48
N ALA A 115 -22.98 -7.46 10.51
CA ALA A 115 -22.57 -6.13 10.96
C ALA A 115 -21.26 -5.61 10.34
N LEU A 116 -20.56 -6.42 9.54
CA LEU A 116 -19.21 -6.11 9.03
C LEU A 116 -19.28 -4.94 8.06
N GLY A 117 -18.62 -3.83 8.40
CA GLY A 117 -18.52 -2.65 7.55
C GLY A 117 -17.19 -2.55 6.79
N SER A 118 -16.11 -3.10 7.35
CA SER A 118 -14.76 -3.00 6.78
C SER A 118 -14.01 -4.33 6.83
N PHE A 119 -13.43 -4.71 5.69
CA PHE A 119 -12.55 -5.86 5.57
C PHE A 119 -11.17 -5.43 5.08
N SER A 120 -10.12 -5.95 5.72
CA SER A 120 -8.73 -5.73 5.33
C SER A 120 -7.98 -7.06 5.30
N LEU A 121 -7.33 -7.34 4.17
CA LEU A 121 -6.33 -8.40 4.02
C LEU A 121 -4.99 -7.72 3.74
N THR A 122 -4.06 -7.75 4.69
CA THR A 122 -2.81 -6.99 4.61
C THR A 122 -1.65 -7.75 5.24
N THR A 123 -0.42 -7.42 4.87
CA THR A 123 0.78 -7.90 5.57
C THR A 123 0.94 -7.25 6.95
N HIS A 124 1.67 -7.91 7.85
CA HIS A 124 2.02 -7.35 9.15
C HIS A 124 2.97 -6.14 9.00
N PRO A 125 2.75 -5.01 9.70
CA PRO A 125 3.56 -3.79 9.55
C PRO A 125 4.99 -3.97 10.06
N GLY A 126 5.18 -4.78 11.10
CA GLY A 126 6.50 -5.13 11.65
C GLY A 126 7.33 -6.07 10.76
N GLU A 127 6.75 -6.56 9.66
CA GLU A 127 7.43 -7.41 8.67
C GLU A 127 7.38 -6.75 7.29
N PRO A 128 7.91 -5.52 7.12
CA PRO A 128 7.70 -4.71 5.93
C PRO A 128 8.30 -5.31 4.64
N LYS A 129 9.23 -6.26 4.80
CA LYS A 129 9.89 -6.99 3.71
C LYS A 129 9.08 -8.20 3.22
N LEU A 130 8.07 -8.64 3.97
CA LEU A 130 7.33 -9.85 3.63
C LEU A 130 6.13 -9.52 2.76
N LYS A 131 5.97 -10.32 1.72
CA LYS A 131 4.77 -10.39 0.88
C LYS A 131 3.76 -11.30 1.54
N LEU A 132 2.46 -11.04 1.36
CA LEU A 132 1.44 -11.99 1.80
C LEU A 132 1.29 -13.09 0.76
N TRP A 133 1.97 -14.21 0.97
CA TRP A 133 1.86 -15.40 0.12
C TRP A 133 0.47 -16.04 0.31
N ILE A 134 -0.41 -15.92 -0.68
CA ILE A 134 -1.80 -16.41 -0.63
C ILE A 134 -2.33 -16.76 -2.02
N LEU A 135 -3.20 -17.78 -2.14
CA LEU A 135 -3.76 -18.17 -3.44
C LEU A 135 -4.79 -17.13 -3.90
N LYS A 136 -4.82 -16.85 -5.20
CA LYS A 136 -5.90 -16.04 -5.79
C LYS A 136 -7.26 -16.69 -5.58
N SER A 137 -7.37 -18.02 -5.72
CA SER A 137 -8.61 -18.76 -5.46
C SER A 137 -9.14 -18.56 -4.03
N THR A 138 -8.23 -18.47 -3.06
CA THR A 138 -8.55 -18.24 -1.65
C THR A 138 -9.01 -16.81 -1.39
N ILE A 139 -8.36 -15.81 -1.99
CA ILE A 139 -8.87 -14.43 -1.98
C ILE A 139 -10.27 -14.36 -2.61
N SER A 140 -10.48 -15.01 -3.76
CA SER A 140 -11.78 -15.09 -4.44
C SER A 140 -12.88 -15.64 -3.52
N THR A 141 -12.58 -16.71 -2.78
CA THR A 141 -13.52 -17.31 -1.82
C THR A 141 -13.88 -16.33 -0.71
N VAL A 142 -12.89 -15.59 -0.18
CA VAL A 142 -13.13 -14.54 0.81
C VAL A 142 -14.01 -13.42 0.24
N LEU A 143 -13.69 -12.92 -0.96
CA LEU A 143 -14.46 -11.84 -1.61
C LEU A 143 -15.92 -12.24 -1.85
N LYS A 144 -16.16 -13.49 -2.24
CA LYS A 144 -17.52 -14.05 -2.42
C LYS A 144 -18.28 -14.22 -1.11
N ALA A 145 -17.57 -14.43 0.00
CA ALA A 145 -18.16 -14.54 1.34
C ALA A 145 -18.47 -13.18 1.99
N LEU A 146 -17.96 -12.06 1.47
CA LEU A 146 -18.15 -10.75 2.09
C LEU A 146 -19.64 -10.35 2.12
N PRO A 147 -20.22 -10.11 3.31
CA PRO A 147 -21.63 -9.76 3.45
C PRO A 147 -21.94 -8.39 2.84
N ALA A 148 -23.21 -8.14 2.49
CA ALA A 148 -23.68 -6.92 1.85
C ALA A 148 -23.35 -5.63 2.65
N SER A 149 -23.26 -5.75 3.98
CA SER A 149 -22.88 -4.67 4.90
C SER A 149 -21.44 -4.19 4.72
N CYS A 150 -20.55 -5.04 4.17
CA CYS A 150 -19.13 -4.71 4.01
C CYS A 150 -18.97 -3.72 2.85
N VAL A 151 -18.69 -2.47 3.17
CA VAL A 151 -18.58 -1.37 2.20
C VAL A 151 -17.16 -0.80 2.11
N ASN A 152 -16.23 -1.26 2.93
CA ASN A 152 -14.83 -0.89 2.84
C ASN A 152 -13.97 -2.14 2.63
N LEU A 153 -13.06 -2.08 1.65
CA LEU A 153 -12.23 -3.21 1.24
C LEU A 153 -10.77 -2.80 1.05
N GLU A 154 -9.87 -3.46 1.77
CA GLU A 154 -8.43 -3.42 1.50
C GLU A 154 -7.94 -4.81 1.12
N LEU A 155 -7.30 -4.90 -0.04
CA LEU A 155 -6.56 -6.08 -0.50
C LEU A 155 -5.11 -5.67 -0.74
N ALA A 156 -4.26 -5.83 0.26
CA ALA A 156 -2.85 -5.43 0.22
C ALA A 156 -1.93 -6.65 0.40
N THR A 157 -1.78 -7.43 -0.67
CA THR A 157 -0.93 -8.63 -0.67
C THR A 157 0.54 -8.31 -0.91
N ARG A 158 0.83 -7.09 -1.37
CA ARG A 158 2.14 -6.65 -1.86
C ARG A 158 2.66 -7.51 -3.01
N GLY A 159 1.74 -8.09 -3.78
CA GLY A 159 2.00 -9.03 -4.86
C GLY A 159 2.60 -10.34 -4.41
N GLY A 160 2.17 -10.81 -3.24
CA GLY A 160 2.36 -12.19 -2.80
C GLY A 160 1.23 -13.13 -3.25
N ASP A 161 0.21 -12.62 -3.95
CA ASP A 161 -0.84 -13.47 -4.51
C ASP A 161 -0.42 -14.13 -5.83
N GLY A 162 -0.92 -15.34 -6.05
CA GLY A 162 -0.62 -16.13 -7.24
C GLY A 162 -1.53 -17.34 -7.38
N ASP A 163 -1.52 -17.96 -8.56
CA ASP A 163 -2.24 -19.21 -8.82
C ASP A 163 -1.45 -20.43 -8.31
N MET A 164 -0.12 -20.30 -8.19
CA MET A 164 0.76 -21.27 -7.53
C MET A 164 1.62 -20.57 -6.49
N ILE A 165 1.62 -21.08 -5.26
CA ILE A 165 2.43 -20.53 -4.17
C ILE A 165 3.14 -21.66 -3.44
N ARG A 166 4.48 -21.62 -3.44
CA ARG A 166 5.34 -22.58 -2.70
C ARG A 166 4.99 -24.06 -2.98
N GLY A 167 4.66 -24.38 -4.23
CA GLY A 167 4.30 -25.74 -4.68
C GLY A 167 2.89 -26.18 -4.31
N VAL A 168 2.01 -25.24 -3.93
CA VAL A 168 0.57 -25.46 -3.81
C VAL A 168 -0.11 -24.76 -4.97
N ASP A 169 -0.83 -25.54 -5.78
CA ASP A 169 -1.63 -25.06 -6.90
C ASP A 169 -3.03 -24.69 -6.41
N GLY A 170 -3.46 -23.50 -6.77
CA GLY A 170 -4.85 -23.04 -6.65
C GLY A 170 -5.55 -23.07 -7.99
N ASP A 171 -6.88 -22.95 -7.95
CA ASP A 171 -7.68 -22.81 -9.15
C ASP A 171 -7.32 -21.49 -9.87
N PRO A 172 -7.07 -21.50 -11.20
CA PRO A 172 -6.85 -20.29 -11.97
C PRO A 172 -7.96 -19.28 -11.73
N THR A 173 -7.61 -18.11 -11.17
CA THR A 173 -8.61 -17.16 -10.69
C THR A 173 -8.30 -15.74 -11.15
N HIS A 174 -9.24 -15.14 -11.87
CA HIS A 174 -9.17 -13.73 -12.26
C HIS A 174 -9.84 -12.82 -11.22
N LEU A 175 -9.09 -12.42 -10.19
CA LEU A 175 -9.60 -11.62 -9.07
C LEU A 175 -10.29 -10.31 -9.46
N CYS A 176 -9.90 -9.70 -10.59
CA CYS A 176 -10.52 -8.48 -11.09
C CYS A 176 -12.03 -8.64 -11.30
N GLU A 177 -12.51 -9.82 -11.68
CA GLU A 177 -13.95 -10.06 -11.85
C GLU A 177 -14.71 -10.05 -10.52
N ASP A 178 -14.15 -10.64 -9.47
CA ASP A 178 -14.75 -10.64 -8.14
C ASP A 178 -14.75 -9.23 -7.55
N ILE A 179 -13.66 -8.48 -7.75
CA ILE A 179 -13.57 -7.06 -7.37
C ILE A 179 -14.63 -6.24 -8.11
N ARG A 180 -14.79 -6.42 -9.44
CA ARG A 180 -15.81 -5.73 -10.25
C ARG A 180 -17.22 -5.92 -9.71
N ARG A 181 -17.56 -7.12 -9.21
CA ARG A 181 -18.87 -7.41 -8.62
C ARG A 181 -19.11 -6.66 -7.31
N LEU A 182 -18.05 -6.33 -6.58
CA LEU A 182 -18.11 -5.66 -5.29
C LEU A 182 -18.09 -4.13 -5.42
N LEU A 183 -17.30 -3.57 -6.34
CA LEU A 183 -17.09 -2.12 -6.46
C LEU A 183 -18.36 -1.24 -6.44
N PRO A 184 -19.50 -1.62 -7.07
CA PRO A 184 -20.68 -0.76 -7.09
C PRO A 184 -21.24 -0.40 -5.71
N ARG A 185 -21.01 -1.23 -4.68
CA ARG A 185 -21.47 -1.00 -3.30
C ARG A 185 -20.40 -0.44 -2.37
N MET A 186 -19.15 -0.31 -2.82
CA MET A 186 -18.04 0.05 -1.94
C MET A 186 -17.92 1.58 -1.78
N HIS A 187 -17.49 2.00 -0.58
CA HIS A 187 -17.18 3.38 -0.22
C HIS A 187 -15.68 3.66 -0.27
N HIS A 188 -14.88 2.82 0.38
CA HIS A 188 -13.43 3.00 0.46
C HIS A 188 -12.74 1.70 0.03
N VAL A 189 -11.91 1.78 -1.01
CA VAL A 189 -11.26 0.61 -1.60
C VAL A 189 -9.77 0.86 -1.80
N HIS A 190 -8.93 -0.09 -1.39
CA HIS A 190 -7.51 -0.12 -1.72
C HIS A 190 -7.13 -1.49 -2.29
N ILE A 191 -6.53 -1.49 -3.48
CA ILE A 191 -6.10 -2.69 -4.19
C ILE A 191 -4.60 -2.64 -4.43
N ASP A 192 -3.88 -3.60 -3.87
CA ASP A 192 -2.47 -3.88 -4.07
C ASP A 192 -2.25 -5.39 -4.21
N LEU A 193 -2.36 -5.87 -5.45
CA LEU A 193 -2.28 -7.28 -5.85
C LEU A 193 -1.16 -7.50 -6.88
N ALA A 194 -0.72 -8.74 -7.06
CA ALA A 194 0.35 -9.10 -7.99
C ALA A 194 -0.02 -8.82 -9.45
N SER A 195 -1.27 -9.14 -9.80
CA SER A 195 -1.80 -8.96 -11.15
C SER A 195 -3.17 -8.29 -11.11
N ILE A 196 -3.33 -7.21 -11.87
CA ILE A 196 -4.59 -6.46 -12.02
C ILE A 196 -4.83 -6.06 -13.47
N CYS A 197 -6.08 -5.78 -13.84
CA CYS A 197 -6.41 -5.23 -15.16
C CYS A 197 -7.72 -4.41 -15.11
N ASP A 198 -8.05 -3.78 -16.23
CA ASP A 198 -9.25 -2.98 -16.45
C ASP A 198 -10.57 -3.79 -16.36
N ALA A 199 -10.52 -5.11 -16.39
CA ALA A 199 -11.68 -5.98 -16.15
C ALA A 199 -12.28 -5.80 -14.74
N MET A 200 -11.57 -5.16 -13.80
CA MET A 200 -12.17 -4.77 -12.53
C MET A 200 -13.15 -3.59 -12.68
N LEU A 201 -13.01 -2.81 -13.74
CA LEU A 201 -13.72 -1.53 -13.96
C LEU A 201 -14.79 -1.62 -15.04
N GLY A 202 -14.88 -2.73 -15.76
CA GLY A 202 -15.84 -2.91 -16.85
C GLY A 202 -15.71 -4.24 -17.55
N MET A 203 -16.36 -4.37 -18.70
CA MET A 203 -16.23 -5.51 -19.60
C MET A 203 -16.09 -5.02 -21.03
N TRP A 204 -15.26 -5.69 -21.81
CA TRP A 204 -15.23 -5.51 -23.27
C TRP A 204 -16.33 -6.37 -23.90
N ASP A 205 -17.12 -5.79 -24.80
CA ASP A 205 -18.08 -6.55 -25.60
C ASP A 205 -17.46 -7.04 -26.92
N SER A 206 -18.25 -7.76 -27.73
CA SER A 206 -17.79 -8.33 -29.00
C SER A 206 -17.48 -7.29 -30.08
N GLY A 207 -17.77 -6.00 -29.85
CA GLY A 207 -17.46 -4.90 -30.76
C GLY A 207 -16.29 -4.06 -30.28
N ASP A 208 -15.45 -4.57 -29.37
CA ASP A 208 -14.35 -3.85 -28.73
C ASP A 208 -14.79 -2.56 -28.03
N VAL A 209 -16.04 -2.52 -27.55
CA VAL A 209 -16.54 -1.39 -26.75
C VAL A 209 -16.40 -1.73 -25.27
N PHE A 210 -15.60 -0.94 -24.55
CA PHE A 210 -15.51 -1.03 -23.11
C PHE A 210 -16.81 -0.55 -22.45
N ARG A 211 -17.46 -1.43 -21.69
CA ARG A 211 -18.65 -1.16 -20.88
C ARG A 211 -18.25 -0.99 -19.41
N PRO A 212 -18.01 0.24 -18.94
CA PRO A 212 -17.62 0.48 -17.57
C PRO A 212 -18.74 0.16 -16.57
N ILE A 213 -18.36 -0.23 -15.35
CA ILE A 213 -19.29 -0.32 -14.21
C ILE A 213 -19.53 1.06 -13.61
N LYS A 214 -20.66 1.21 -12.90
CA LYS A 214 -20.93 2.41 -12.12
C LYS A 214 -20.28 2.30 -10.74
N LEU A 215 -19.48 3.30 -10.40
CA LEU A 215 -18.89 3.45 -9.06
C LEU A 215 -19.80 4.34 -8.19
N ALA A 216 -21.05 3.92 -7.99
CA ALA A 216 -22.12 4.79 -7.46
C ALA A 216 -21.90 5.25 -6.02
N CYS A 217 -21.28 4.41 -5.18
CA CYS A 217 -21.10 4.69 -3.75
C CYS A 217 -19.65 5.07 -3.40
N ILE A 218 -18.74 5.09 -4.38
CA ILE A 218 -17.31 5.24 -4.11
C ILE A 218 -17.00 6.64 -3.56
N ARG A 219 -16.28 6.66 -2.45
CA ARG A 219 -15.73 7.86 -1.82
C ARG A 219 -14.22 7.92 -1.96
N SER A 220 -13.56 6.76 -1.92
CA SER A 220 -12.14 6.63 -2.20
C SER A 220 -11.85 5.30 -2.88
N LEU A 221 -11.09 5.32 -3.98
CA LEU A 221 -10.56 4.13 -4.65
C LEU A 221 -9.08 4.37 -4.93
N HIS A 222 -8.22 3.54 -4.35
CA HIS A 222 -6.78 3.55 -4.58
C HIS A 222 -6.32 2.23 -5.19
N ILE A 223 -5.55 2.29 -6.29
CA ILE A 223 -5.03 1.11 -6.98
C ILE A 223 -3.51 1.23 -7.15
N ASP A 224 -2.78 0.27 -6.61
CA ASP A 224 -1.33 0.19 -6.73
C ASP A 224 -0.92 -0.61 -7.98
N CYS A 225 -0.36 0.11 -8.96
CA CYS A 225 0.30 -0.46 -10.14
C CYS A 225 1.82 -0.61 -9.96
N VAL A 226 2.32 -0.35 -8.75
CA VAL A 226 3.75 -0.43 -8.37
C VAL A 226 3.94 -1.40 -7.19
N GLY A 227 5.15 -1.94 -7.03
CA GLY A 227 5.48 -2.78 -5.88
C GLY A 227 6.85 -3.42 -5.95
N MET A 228 7.15 -4.30 -4.98
CA MET A 228 8.48 -4.88 -4.79
C MET A 228 8.99 -5.68 -6.00
N ASP A 229 8.11 -6.36 -6.74
CA ASP A 229 8.49 -7.27 -7.85
C ASP A 229 7.91 -6.85 -9.21
N GLY A 230 7.43 -5.61 -9.33
CA GLY A 230 6.66 -5.16 -10.49
C GLY A 230 5.25 -5.78 -10.51
N ARG A 231 4.23 -4.94 -10.65
CA ARG A 231 2.86 -5.43 -10.86
C ARG A 231 2.69 -5.82 -12.32
N LYS A 232 1.96 -6.90 -12.57
CA LYS A 232 1.70 -7.38 -13.93
C LYS A 232 0.26 -7.12 -14.31
N GLN A 233 0.02 -7.01 -15.62
CA GLN A 233 -1.34 -7.15 -16.12
C GLN A 233 -1.79 -8.60 -15.93
N CYS A 234 -3.07 -8.84 -15.68
CA CYS A 234 -3.60 -10.20 -15.70
C CYS A 234 -3.39 -10.83 -17.08
N ASP A 235 -2.89 -12.07 -17.12
CA ASP A 235 -2.80 -12.84 -18.36
C ASP A 235 -4.22 -13.07 -18.89
N HIS A 236 -4.44 -12.78 -20.17
CA HIS A 236 -5.74 -12.96 -20.82
C HIS A 236 -6.05 -14.46 -21.00
N HIS A 237 -6.51 -15.13 -19.93
CA HIS A 237 -7.26 -16.37 -20.06
C HIS A 237 -8.70 -16.05 -20.49
N HIS A 238 -8.86 -15.55 -21.72
CA HIS A 238 -10.10 -15.79 -22.43
C HIS A 238 -9.95 -17.17 -23.08
N ASP A 239 -10.58 -18.16 -22.47
CA ASP A 239 -10.74 -19.48 -23.05
C ASP A 239 -11.30 -19.35 -24.49
N GLY A 240 -10.44 -19.58 -25.48
CA GLY A 240 -10.85 -19.92 -26.84
C GLY A 240 -10.97 -18.80 -27.89
N ASP A 241 -10.54 -17.56 -27.63
CA ASP A 241 -10.46 -16.55 -28.69
C ASP A 241 -9.11 -15.81 -28.63
N GLY A 242 -8.10 -16.45 -29.24
CA GLY A 242 -6.85 -15.78 -29.55
C GLY A 242 -7.12 -14.54 -30.42
N ASP A 243 -6.34 -13.49 -30.23
CA ASP A 243 -6.33 -12.28 -31.06
C ASP A 243 -7.53 -11.31 -30.97
N ARG A 244 -8.29 -11.27 -29.87
CA ARG A 244 -9.31 -10.20 -29.70
C ARG A 244 -8.76 -8.80 -29.45
N TYR A 245 -7.49 -8.65 -29.11
CA TYR A 245 -6.84 -7.35 -29.19
C TYR A 245 -6.14 -7.23 -30.53
N SER A 246 -6.83 -6.66 -31.51
CA SER A 246 -6.18 -6.05 -32.66
C SER A 246 -5.05 -5.13 -32.17
N HIS A 247 -3.88 -5.20 -32.81
CA HIS A 247 -2.63 -4.51 -32.45
C HIS A 247 -2.72 -2.96 -32.31
N GLN A 248 -3.89 -2.35 -32.39
CA GLN A 248 -4.09 -0.90 -32.35
C GLN A 248 -4.48 -0.34 -30.98
N HIS A 249 -4.95 -1.15 -30.02
CA HIS A 249 -5.49 -0.62 -28.75
C HIS A 249 -4.94 -1.23 -27.45
N THR A 250 -3.98 -2.16 -27.51
CA THR A 250 -3.33 -2.70 -26.31
C THR A 250 -2.67 -1.57 -25.50
N PRO A 251 -3.05 -1.38 -24.21
CA PRO A 251 -2.40 -0.42 -23.33
C PRO A 251 -0.89 -0.67 -23.28
N ARG A 252 -0.09 0.39 -23.32
CA ARG A 252 1.38 0.27 -23.32
C ARG A 252 1.92 -0.22 -21.97
N SER A 253 1.13 -0.07 -20.90
CA SER A 253 1.48 -0.45 -19.54
C SER A 253 0.23 -0.78 -18.72
N LEU A 254 0.43 -1.46 -17.58
CA LEU A 254 -0.62 -1.66 -16.57
C LEU A 254 -1.23 -0.32 -16.12
N TRP A 255 -0.38 0.68 -15.90
CA TRP A 255 -0.78 2.05 -15.55
C TRP A 255 -1.77 2.64 -16.55
N ASP A 256 -1.45 2.56 -17.85
CA ASP A 256 -2.33 3.08 -18.91
C ASP A 256 -3.65 2.31 -18.97
N SER A 257 -3.60 0.98 -18.78
CA SER A 257 -4.80 0.12 -18.78
C SER A 257 -5.78 0.53 -17.67
N ILE A 258 -5.28 0.62 -16.44
CA ILE A 258 -6.09 0.98 -15.28
C ILE A 258 -6.62 2.40 -15.38
N ILE A 259 -5.79 3.38 -15.74
CA ILE A 259 -6.22 4.78 -15.85
C ILE A 259 -7.30 4.94 -16.92
N ARG A 260 -7.16 4.29 -18.09
CA ARG A 260 -8.20 4.32 -19.13
C ARG A 260 -9.51 3.70 -18.64
N GLY A 261 -9.45 2.53 -18.01
CA GLY A 261 -10.62 1.89 -17.42
C GLY A 261 -11.32 2.78 -16.38
N LEU A 262 -10.54 3.50 -15.56
CA LEU A 262 -11.07 4.45 -14.57
C LEU A 262 -11.68 5.67 -15.24
N GLN A 263 -11.05 6.24 -16.26
CA GLN A 263 -11.60 7.37 -17.02
C GLN A 263 -12.97 7.02 -17.61
N HIS A 264 -13.13 5.81 -18.15
CA HIS A 264 -14.44 5.31 -18.59
C HIS A 264 -15.45 5.17 -17.44
N ALA A 265 -15.04 4.61 -16.31
CA ALA A 265 -15.93 4.43 -15.15
C ALA A 265 -16.35 5.75 -14.49
N VAL A 266 -15.43 6.70 -14.37
CA VAL A 266 -15.70 8.05 -13.84
C VAL A 266 -16.54 8.87 -14.81
N GLY A 267 -16.40 8.64 -16.12
CA GLY A 267 -17.27 9.23 -17.15
C GLY A 267 -18.77 8.93 -16.94
N LEU A 268 -19.11 7.82 -16.28
CA LEU A 268 -20.49 7.47 -15.94
C LEU A 268 -21.02 8.16 -14.67
N GLN A 269 -20.17 8.77 -13.85
CA GLN A 269 -20.60 9.41 -12.61
C GLN A 269 -21.34 10.71 -12.89
N VAL A 270 -22.44 10.94 -12.16
CA VAL A 270 -23.21 12.18 -12.26
C VAL A 270 -22.48 13.33 -11.58
N THR A 271 -21.76 13.04 -10.50
CA THR A 271 -21.02 14.01 -9.68
C THR A 271 -19.63 13.47 -9.32
N ASP A 272 -18.61 14.33 -9.41
CA ASP A 272 -17.22 14.00 -9.06
C ASP A 272 -17.00 14.17 -7.55
N THR A 273 -17.50 13.23 -6.74
CA THR A 273 -17.41 13.33 -5.27
C THR A 273 -16.40 12.38 -4.63
N GLY A 274 -15.92 11.37 -5.37
CA GLY A 274 -14.97 10.38 -4.85
C GLY A 274 -13.52 10.69 -5.21
N GLU A 275 -12.60 10.37 -4.32
CA GLU A 275 -11.15 10.43 -4.57
C GLU A 275 -10.69 9.13 -5.24
N ILE A 276 -10.41 9.19 -6.54
CA ILE A 276 -9.97 8.03 -7.33
C ILE A 276 -8.53 8.22 -7.73
N THR A 277 -7.66 7.32 -7.27
CA THR A 277 -6.22 7.43 -7.43
C THR A 277 -5.57 6.13 -7.89
N VAL A 278 -4.52 6.28 -8.69
CA VAL A 278 -3.66 5.17 -9.12
C VAL A 278 -2.23 5.51 -8.72
N LEU A 279 -1.53 4.58 -8.08
CA LEU A 279 -0.11 4.72 -7.78
C LEU A 279 0.71 3.92 -8.80
N GLY A 280 1.66 4.58 -9.42
CA GLY A 280 2.58 4.00 -10.39
C GLY A 280 4.01 4.44 -10.10
N SER A 281 4.93 4.06 -10.97
CA SER A 281 6.31 4.51 -10.89
C SER A 281 6.91 4.74 -12.26
N ALA A 282 7.69 5.80 -12.39
CA ALA A 282 8.59 5.98 -13.51
C ALA A 282 10.03 5.60 -13.07
N PRO A 283 10.77 4.84 -13.89
CA PRO A 283 12.10 4.35 -13.53
C PRO A 283 13.09 5.51 -13.37
N ARG A 284 14.13 5.31 -12.55
CA ARG A 284 15.29 6.23 -12.56
C ARG A 284 15.89 6.30 -13.97
N GLY A 285 16.54 7.41 -14.29
CA GLY A 285 17.32 7.48 -15.52
C GLY A 285 18.43 6.43 -15.55
N ASP A 286 18.92 6.15 -16.74
CA ASP A 286 20.06 5.27 -16.94
C ASP A 286 21.36 5.91 -16.41
N ASP A 287 22.49 5.25 -16.61
CA ASP A 287 23.78 5.76 -16.15
C ASP A 287 24.18 7.10 -16.77
N PHE A 288 23.51 7.53 -17.85
CA PHE A 288 23.73 8.80 -18.55
C PHE A 288 22.77 9.90 -18.11
N ASN A 289 21.69 9.58 -17.39
CA ASN A 289 20.64 10.51 -16.97
C ASN A 289 20.38 10.40 -15.46
N LYS A 290 21.44 10.53 -14.65
CA LYS A 290 21.38 10.35 -13.19
C LYS A 290 20.76 11.52 -12.43
N ASP A 291 20.51 12.65 -13.09
CA ASP A 291 19.63 13.70 -12.60
C ASP A 291 18.15 13.28 -12.63
N THR A 292 17.80 12.18 -13.32
CA THR A 292 16.45 11.62 -13.28
C THR A 292 16.26 10.62 -12.14
N TYR A 293 15.40 10.97 -11.19
CA TYR A 293 15.17 10.20 -9.97
C TYR A 293 14.11 9.12 -10.17
N TRP A 294 14.23 8.00 -9.43
CA TRP A 294 13.10 7.08 -9.32
C TRP A 294 11.91 7.85 -8.76
N THR A 295 10.77 7.77 -9.44
CA THR A 295 9.64 8.65 -9.14
C THR A 295 8.39 7.82 -8.93
N LEU A 296 7.72 8.03 -7.80
CA LEU A 296 6.35 7.53 -7.63
C LEU A 296 5.35 8.54 -8.17
N LEU A 297 4.32 8.03 -8.83
CA LEU A 297 3.32 8.83 -9.53
C LEU A 297 1.96 8.50 -8.92
N ARG A 298 1.33 9.46 -8.25
CA ARG A 298 -0.07 9.35 -7.82
C ARG A 298 -0.96 10.12 -8.78
N CYS A 299 -1.62 9.39 -9.67
CA CYS A 299 -2.56 9.96 -10.62
C CYS A 299 -3.96 10.05 -9.99
N HIS A 300 -4.52 11.25 -9.94
CA HIS A 300 -5.91 11.51 -9.58
C HIS A 300 -6.77 11.47 -10.85
N VAL A 301 -7.65 10.48 -10.95
CA VAL A 301 -8.54 10.32 -12.10
C VAL A 301 -9.87 11.02 -11.80
N LYS A 302 -10.14 12.11 -12.51
CA LYS A 302 -11.40 12.85 -12.44
C LYS A 302 -12.16 12.77 -13.76
N ARG A 303 -13.40 13.25 -13.79
CA ARG A 303 -14.22 13.25 -15.01
C ARG A 303 -13.68 14.27 -16.00
N GLY A 304 -13.75 13.91 -17.29
CA GLY A 304 -13.33 14.75 -18.39
C GLY A 304 -11.84 14.61 -18.73
N HIS A 305 -11.49 14.90 -19.98
CA HIS A 305 -10.16 14.62 -20.53
C HIS A 305 -9.03 15.43 -19.88
N ASN A 306 -9.36 16.60 -19.30
CA ASN A 306 -8.40 17.51 -18.65
C ASN A 306 -8.52 17.49 -17.11
N GLY A 307 -9.37 16.62 -16.54
CA GLY A 307 -9.56 16.55 -15.09
C GLY A 307 -8.48 15.72 -14.38
N THR A 308 -7.75 14.89 -15.12
CA THR A 308 -6.70 14.02 -14.58
C THR A 308 -5.45 14.83 -14.25
N THR A 309 -4.98 14.73 -13.01
CA THR A 309 -3.69 15.30 -12.58
C THR A 309 -2.82 14.21 -11.96
N THR A 310 -1.51 14.36 -11.98
CA THR A 310 -0.57 13.41 -11.41
C THR A 310 0.45 14.14 -10.56
N TRP A 311 0.55 13.73 -9.30
CA TRP A 311 1.66 14.11 -8.45
C TRP A 311 2.86 13.19 -8.69
N ALA A 312 4.02 13.80 -8.90
CA ALA A 312 5.30 13.11 -9.05
C ALA A 312 6.15 13.31 -7.79
N PHE A 313 6.55 12.20 -7.16
CA PHE A 313 7.28 12.17 -5.91
C PHE A 313 8.69 11.61 -6.14
N PRO A 314 9.73 12.46 -6.13
CA PRO A 314 11.10 12.02 -6.34
C PRO A 314 11.61 11.20 -5.14
N ILE A 315 12.32 10.12 -5.45
CA ILE A 315 12.86 9.19 -4.48
C ILE A 315 14.35 8.98 -4.71
N THR A 316 15.09 8.98 -3.62
CA THR A 316 16.48 8.51 -3.60
C THR A 316 16.74 7.60 -2.40
N HIS A 317 17.82 6.85 -2.47
CA HIS A 317 18.24 6.00 -1.36
C HIS A 317 19.28 6.74 -0.51
N ILE A 318 19.27 6.46 0.78
CA ILE A 318 20.32 6.87 1.70
C ILE A 318 21.19 5.63 1.95
N ALA A 319 22.50 5.85 2.05
CA ALA A 319 23.47 4.79 2.30
C ALA A 319 23.03 3.86 3.43
N PRO A 320 23.31 2.56 3.32
CA PRO A 320 22.74 1.54 4.20
C PRO A 320 22.93 1.85 5.69
N LEU A 321 21.92 1.53 6.50
CA LEU A 321 21.96 1.62 7.96
C LEU A 321 22.81 0.51 8.58
N ASN A 322 22.82 -0.66 7.93
CA ASN A 322 23.57 -1.88 8.23
C ASN A 322 23.82 -2.63 6.90
N ASP A 323 24.60 -3.72 6.90
CA ASP A 323 25.15 -4.37 5.69
C ASP A 323 24.16 -4.75 4.57
N ASN A 324 22.83 -4.62 4.76
CA ASN A 324 21.82 -4.91 3.73
C ASN A 324 20.58 -4.00 3.71
N GLU A 325 20.50 -2.91 4.49
CA GLU A 325 19.26 -2.11 4.58
C GLU A 325 19.44 -0.65 4.16
N TYR A 326 18.90 -0.31 2.99
CA TYR A 326 18.75 1.07 2.54
C TYR A 326 17.55 1.74 3.21
N ALA A 327 17.75 2.99 3.64
CA ALA A 327 16.65 3.90 3.91
C ALA A 327 16.31 4.67 2.61
N TRP A 328 15.05 5.07 2.48
CA TRP A 328 14.55 5.76 1.29
C TRP A 328 14.10 7.16 1.66
N TYR A 329 14.57 8.15 0.91
CA TYR A 329 14.16 9.54 1.02
C TYR A 329 13.14 9.86 -0.05
N ILE A 330 12.01 10.45 0.36
CA ILE A 330 10.94 10.86 -0.54
C ILE A 330 10.44 12.26 -0.18
N ARG A 331 10.16 13.05 -1.22
CA ARG A 331 9.44 14.33 -1.10
C ARG A 331 8.02 14.14 -1.62
N VAL A 332 7.03 14.46 -0.80
CA VAL A 332 5.61 14.37 -1.13
C VAL A 332 4.95 15.73 -0.96
N ASP A 333 3.76 15.91 -1.53
CA ASP A 333 2.97 17.10 -1.28
C ASP A 333 2.68 17.23 0.23
N GLY A 334 3.16 18.32 0.84
CA GLY A 334 3.03 18.59 2.28
C GLY A 334 4.15 18.05 3.18
N GLY A 335 5.24 17.47 2.66
CA GLY A 335 6.37 17.13 3.52
C GLY A 335 7.48 16.27 2.93
N THR A 336 8.48 16.02 3.76
CA THR A 336 9.68 15.29 3.38
C THR A 336 10.01 14.22 4.42
N PHE A 337 10.21 12.99 3.95
CA PHE A 337 10.27 11.82 4.81
C PHE A 337 11.43 10.89 4.44
N VAL A 338 11.89 10.15 5.45
CA VAL A 338 12.78 9.00 5.29
C VAL A 338 12.04 7.76 5.79
N THR A 339 12.08 6.68 5.00
CA THR A 339 11.46 5.41 5.35
C THR A 339 12.47 4.28 5.47
N LEU A 340 12.29 3.39 6.44
CA LEU A 340 13.16 2.23 6.68
C LEU A 340 12.87 1.03 5.76
N GLY A 341 12.04 1.22 4.72
CA GLY A 341 11.74 0.19 3.71
C GLY A 341 10.83 0.73 2.60
N LYS A 342 10.65 -0.04 1.53
CA LYS A 342 9.81 0.38 0.39
C LYS A 342 8.31 0.40 0.70
N GLY A 343 7.84 -0.45 1.60
CA GLY A 343 6.41 -0.52 1.97
C GLY A 343 5.86 0.83 2.46
N PRO A 344 6.43 1.42 3.52
CA PRO A 344 6.00 2.74 4.01
C PRO A 344 6.15 3.87 2.97
N LEU A 345 7.07 3.73 2.03
CA LEU A 345 7.26 4.68 0.92
C LEU A 345 6.06 4.66 -0.05
N TYR A 346 5.52 3.49 -0.38
CA TYR A 346 4.27 3.40 -1.16
C TYR A 346 3.09 3.96 -0.36
N ASP A 347 2.97 3.64 0.93
CA ASP A 347 1.90 4.16 1.79
C ASP A 347 1.91 5.71 1.86
N LEU A 348 3.11 6.32 1.93
CA LEU A 348 3.29 7.78 1.86
C LEU A 348 2.82 8.37 0.53
N ALA A 349 3.34 7.83 -0.58
CA ALA A 349 3.00 8.31 -1.92
C ALA A 349 1.50 8.14 -2.24
N ALA A 350 0.89 7.07 -1.73
CA ALA A 350 -0.54 6.82 -1.82
C ALA A 350 -1.40 7.86 -1.08
N GLY A 351 -0.82 8.64 -0.15
CA GLY A 351 -1.57 9.54 0.75
C GLY A 351 -2.20 8.82 1.93
N ARG A 352 -1.76 7.58 2.22
CA ARG A 352 -2.20 6.74 3.35
C ARG A 352 -3.72 6.56 3.39
N PRO A 353 -4.34 6.01 2.33
CA PRO A 353 -5.79 5.84 2.25
C PRO A 353 -6.32 4.92 3.36
N TRP A 354 -5.46 4.04 3.90
CA TRP A 354 -5.76 3.13 5.00
C TRP A 354 -4.72 3.23 6.11
N ARG A 355 -5.17 3.28 7.36
CA ARG A 355 -4.29 3.42 8.53
C ARG A 355 -4.61 2.38 9.59
N MET A 356 -3.55 2.00 10.31
CA MET A 356 -3.65 1.11 11.45
C MET A 356 -4.06 1.89 12.70
N LEU A 357 -5.03 1.35 13.43
CA LEU A 357 -5.37 1.83 14.76
C LEU A 357 -4.38 1.26 15.78
N THR A 358 -4.15 1.98 16.88
CA THR A 358 -3.31 1.48 17.99
C THR A 358 -3.88 0.21 18.64
N THR A 359 -5.18 -0.03 18.48
CA THR A 359 -5.87 -1.26 18.90
C THR A 359 -5.60 -2.45 17.98
N GLY A 360 -4.97 -2.22 16.82
CA GLY A 360 -4.60 -3.26 15.86
C GLY A 360 -5.28 -3.16 14.48
N PRO A 361 -6.60 -2.98 14.34
CA PRO A 361 -7.32 -3.01 13.06
C PRO A 361 -6.77 -2.04 12.01
N LYS A 362 -6.90 -2.37 10.71
CA LYS A 362 -6.63 -1.42 9.61
C LYS A 362 -7.95 -0.98 9.01
N LEU A 363 -8.17 0.34 8.96
CA LEU A 363 -9.40 0.96 8.47
C LEU A 363 -9.08 2.09 7.48
N PRO A 364 -10.04 2.50 6.63
CA PRO A 364 -9.86 3.67 5.79
C PRO A 364 -9.56 4.90 6.66
N ALA A 365 -8.62 5.74 6.22
CA ALA A 365 -8.24 6.94 6.95
C ALA A 365 -9.37 7.97 7.12
N ALA A 366 -10.43 7.88 6.29
CA ALA A 366 -11.63 8.70 6.43
C ALA A 366 -12.66 8.13 7.42
N VAL A 367 -12.56 6.83 7.76
CA VAL A 367 -13.46 6.16 8.70
C VAL A 367 -12.92 6.37 10.12
N ASP A 368 -13.70 7.06 10.94
CA ASP A 368 -13.37 7.46 12.31
C ASP A 368 -12.10 8.35 12.43
N PRO A 369 -12.23 9.66 12.17
CA PRO A 369 -11.12 10.61 12.32
C PRO A 369 -10.60 10.77 13.75
N HIS A 370 -11.37 10.33 14.76
CA HIS A 370 -11.01 10.47 16.17
C HIS A 370 -10.34 9.21 16.73
N ALA A 371 -10.29 8.11 15.98
CA ALA A 371 -9.59 6.91 16.39
C ALA A 371 -8.08 7.16 16.46
N THR A 372 -7.46 6.71 17.56
CA THR A 372 -6.00 6.78 17.74
C THR A 372 -5.31 5.83 16.75
N ARG A 373 -4.38 6.37 15.97
CA ARG A 373 -3.65 5.64 14.92
C ARG A 373 -2.23 5.34 15.36
N VAL A 374 -1.67 4.28 14.79
CA VAL A 374 -0.24 3.99 14.93
C VAL A 374 0.54 5.16 14.34
N GLU A 375 1.49 5.65 15.12
CA GLU A 375 2.36 6.76 14.74
C GLU A 375 3.29 6.35 13.60
N ASP A 376 3.67 7.34 12.79
CA ASP A 376 4.51 7.13 11.61
C ASP A 376 5.87 6.53 11.97
N GLU A 377 6.45 6.96 13.09
CA GLU A 377 7.74 6.47 13.58
C GLU A 377 7.70 4.96 13.88
N GLU A 378 6.60 4.45 14.44
CA GLU A 378 6.40 3.01 14.69
C GLU A 378 6.29 2.21 13.39
N LEU A 379 5.89 2.85 12.29
CA LEU A 379 5.83 2.26 10.96
C LEU A 379 7.14 2.45 10.17
N GLY A 380 8.19 2.99 10.80
CA GLY A 380 9.48 3.25 10.16
C GLY A 380 9.45 4.42 9.19
N ILE A 381 8.54 5.39 9.39
CA ILE A 381 8.46 6.66 8.66
C ILE A 381 8.96 7.76 9.59
N LEU A 382 10.02 8.45 9.17
CA LEU A 382 10.65 9.54 9.92
C LEU A 382 10.54 10.82 9.10
N THR A 383 10.30 11.94 9.76
CA THR A 383 10.52 13.26 9.14
C THR A 383 12.01 13.47 8.86
N GLU A 384 12.33 14.36 7.93
CA GLU A 384 13.73 14.73 7.67
C GLU A 384 14.46 15.22 8.95
N ALA A 385 13.77 15.96 9.82
CA ALA A 385 14.34 16.44 11.08
C ALA A 385 14.69 15.29 12.04
N GLN A 386 13.75 14.37 12.27
CA GLN A 386 13.97 13.17 13.11
C GLN A 386 15.12 12.31 12.55
N TRP A 387 15.21 12.16 11.22
CA TRP A 387 16.30 11.43 10.61
C TRP A 387 17.66 12.09 10.86
N ARG A 388 17.77 13.41 10.64
CA ARG A 388 19.02 14.16 10.85
C ARG A 388 19.48 14.12 12.30
N GLU A 389 18.54 14.17 13.25
CA GLU A 389 18.85 14.04 14.68
C GLU A 389 19.40 12.65 15.01
N ARG A 390 18.75 11.59 14.50
CA ARG A 390 19.12 10.20 14.79
C ARG A 390 20.38 9.72 14.05
N TYR A 391 20.59 10.21 12.83
CA TYR A 391 21.67 9.79 11.93
C TYR A 391 22.39 10.99 11.27
N PRO A 392 23.10 11.84 12.03
CA PRO A 392 23.65 13.10 11.54
C PRO A 392 24.69 12.98 10.43
N ARG A 393 25.25 11.78 10.23
CA ARG A 393 26.25 11.48 9.19
C ARG A 393 25.67 10.79 7.95
N LYS A 394 24.37 10.50 7.91
CA LYS A 394 23.72 9.77 6.82
C LYS A 394 22.86 10.74 6.01
N ALA A 395 23.33 11.09 4.82
CA ALA A 395 22.65 11.99 3.89
C ALA A 395 22.70 11.42 2.46
N PRO A 396 21.65 11.63 1.64
CA PRO A 396 21.72 11.37 0.21
C PRO A 396 22.55 12.45 -0.49
N ILE A 397 23.08 12.13 -1.69
CA ILE A 397 23.85 13.08 -2.52
C ILE A 397 23.03 14.35 -2.81
N LEU A 398 21.72 14.22 -2.96
CA LEU A 398 20.81 15.36 -3.14
C LEU A 398 21.03 16.46 -2.10
N TRP A 399 21.19 16.11 -0.81
CA TRP A 399 21.40 17.11 0.24
C TRP A 399 22.77 17.80 0.12
N LEU A 400 23.79 17.10 -0.37
CA LEU A 400 25.10 17.69 -0.62
C LEU A 400 25.03 18.69 -1.76
N ASN A 401 24.36 18.33 -2.86
CA ASN A 401 24.15 19.23 -4.00
C ASN A 401 23.35 20.48 -3.60
N GLU A 402 22.26 20.31 -2.83
CA GLU A 402 21.44 21.42 -2.35
C GLU A 402 22.20 22.33 -1.39
N LYS A 403 23.04 21.76 -0.51
CA LYS A 403 23.91 22.53 0.36
C LYS A 403 24.95 23.33 -0.43
N LYS A 404 25.52 22.73 -1.48
CA LYS A 404 26.53 23.37 -2.33
C LYS A 404 25.95 24.51 -3.17
N THR A 405 24.81 24.27 -3.78
CA THR A 405 24.10 25.26 -4.62
C THR A 405 23.33 26.31 -3.81
N GLY A 406 23.06 26.03 -2.52
CA GLY A 406 22.29 26.91 -1.65
C GLY A 406 20.78 26.92 -1.95
N MET A 407 20.27 25.96 -2.73
CA MET A 407 18.86 25.88 -3.11
C MET A 407 18.35 24.45 -3.21
N ARG A 408 17.03 24.31 -3.25
CA ARG A 408 16.35 23.03 -3.43
C ARG A 408 16.35 22.63 -4.91
N LEU A 409 16.85 21.45 -5.22
CA LEU A 409 17.11 21.07 -6.63
C LEU A 409 16.02 20.18 -7.24
N ILE A 410 15.15 19.58 -6.42
CA ILE A 410 14.02 18.77 -6.90
C ILE A 410 12.89 18.82 -5.86
N ASP A 411 11.63 18.80 -6.25
CA ASP A 411 10.53 18.71 -5.28
C ASP A 411 9.42 17.79 -5.80
N ALA A 412 8.43 17.52 -4.96
CA ALA A 412 7.17 16.99 -5.44
C ALA A 412 6.53 18.00 -6.39
N GLU A 413 6.05 17.53 -7.55
CA GLU A 413 5.41 18.40 -8.54
C GLU A 413 4.07 17.81 -9.00
N GLU A 414 3.07 18.67 -9.17
CA GLU A 414 1.80 18.31 -9.80
C GLU A 414 1.88 18.56 -11.31
N ARG A 415 1.38 17.59 -12.09
CA ARG A 415 1.38 17.61 -13.55
C ARG A 415 -0.02 17.39 -14.08
N GLU A 416 -0.33 17.98 -15.23
CA GLU A 416 -1.54 17.65 -15.96
C GLU A 416 -1.42 16.29 -16.65
N GLY A 417 -2.52 15.53 -16.67
CA GLY A 417 -2.59 14.23 -17.31
C GLY A 417 -1.98 13.09 -16.49
N SER A 418 -1.66 11.99 -17.19
CA SER A 418 -1.20 10.73 -16.60
C SER A 418 0.13 10.25 -17.20
N GLU A 419 0.97 11.17 -17.68
CA GLU A 419 2.25 10.81 -18.29
C GLU A 419 3.17 10.12 -17.27
N MET A 420 3.66 8.93 -17.63
CA MET A 420 4.63 8.20 -16.82
C MET A 420 6.05 8.72 -17.07
N ARG A 421 6.37 9.87 -16.45
CA ARG A 421 7.69 10.51 -16.55
C ARG A 421 8.34 10.65 -15.18
N SER A 422 9.65 10.50 -15.11
CA SER A 422 10.40 10.70 -13.87
C SER A 422 10.65 12.19 -13.59
N ALA A 423 10.81 12.54 -12.32
CA ALA A 423 11.24 13.86 -11.91
C ALA A 423 12.75 14.01 -12.12
N ALA A 424 13.16 15.18 -12.61
CA ALA A 424 14.56 15.49 -12.89
C ALA A 424 15.06 16.56 -11.90
N GLU A 425 16.26 16.36 -11.39
CA GLU A 425 16.96 17.30 -10.53
C GLU A 425 17.45 18.48 -11.38
N MET A 426 17.12 19.69 -10.94
CA MET A 426 17.56 20.92 -11.59
C MET A 426 19.09 21.06 -11.51
N THR A 427 19.68 21.58 -12.57
CA THR A 427 21.06 22.07 -12.57
C THR A 427 21.01 23.59 -12.67
N PRO A 428 21.36 24.34 -11.60
CA PRO A 428 21.31 25.79 -11.61
C PRO A 428 22.33 26.40 -12.59
N GLU A 429 22.10 27.65 -12.99
CA GLU A 429 23.05 28.41 -13.80
C GLU A 429 24.42 28.53 -13.08
N GLY A 430 25.52 28.39 -13.82
CA GLY A 430 26.89 28.38 -13.29
C GLY A 430 27.31 27.03 -12.67
N TYR A 431 26.45 26.02 -12.71
CA TYR A 431 26.77 24.65 -12.30
C TYR A 431 26.67 23.68 -13.47
N VAL A 432 27.45 22.62 -13.41
CA VAL A 432 27.48 21.53 -14.39
C VAL A 432 27.33 20.17 -13.72
N ARG A 433 26.74 19.23 -14.46
CA ARG A 433 26.68 17.80 -14.11
C ARG A 433 27.47 17.00 -15.16
N PRO A 434 28.68 16.55 -14.82
CA PRO A 434 29.47 15.74 -15.73
C PRO A 434 28.80 14.40 -16.01
N THR A 435 28.51 14.12 -17.27
CA THR A 435 27.98 12.81 -17.72
C THR A 435 29.10 11.83 -18.08
N GLU A 436 30.32 12.31 -18.33
CA GLU A 436 31.38 11.54 -18.99
C GLU A 436 32.26 10.73 -18.01
N GLN A 437 32.49 11.17 -16.76
CA GLN A 437 33.44 10.49 -15.85
C GLN A 437 32.77 9.68 -14.72
N GLY A 438 33.17 8.42 -14.56
CA GLY A 438 32.53 7.36 -13.76
C GLY A 438 32.30 7.63 -12.27
N TYR A 439 33.12 8.47 -11.62
CA TYR A 439 33.19 8.55 -10.15
C TYR A 439 32.41 9.71 -9.53
N CYS A 440 32.04 10.74 -10.30
CA CYS A 440 31.36 11.94 -9.82
C CYS A 440 29.89 12.04 -10.29
N ARG A 441 29.35 10.95 -10.87
CA ARG A 441 28.09 10.91 -11.62
C ARG A 441 26.86 11.04 -10.71
N SER A 442 26.54 12.28 -10.36
CA SER A 442 25.30 12.81 -9.75
C SER A 442 25.59 14.09 -8.95
N GLN A 443 26.87 14.44 -8.74
CA GLN A 443 27.26 15.65 -8.03
C GLN A 443 27.20 16.87 -8.96
N VAL A 444 26.89 18.02 -8.37
CA VAL A 444 26.98 19.32 -9.04
C VAL A 444 28.35 19.96 -8.79
N PHE A 445 28.93 20.54 -9.83
CA PHE A 445 30.19 21.27 -9.78
C PHE A 445 29.99 22.67 -10.31
N THR A 446 30.76 23.64 -9.82
CA THR A 446 30.90 24.90 -10.55
C THR A 446 31.64 24.64 -11.85
N GLU A 447 31.48 25.54 -12.83
CA GLU A 447 32.21 25.44 -14.09
C GLU A 447 33.73 25.38 -13.87
N GLU A 448 34.26 26.24 -12.98
CA GLU A 448 35.68 26.29 -12.62
C GLU A 448 36.19 24.98 -11.99
N GLU A 449 35.43 24.39 -11.05
CA GLU A 449 35.77 23.10 -10.43
C GLU A 449 35.81 21.98 -11.47
N TRP A 450 34.90 22.02 -12.44
CA TRP A 450 34.83 21.02 -13.50
C TRP A 450 35.93 21.17 -14.53
N GLU A 451 36.31 22.40 -14.90
CA GLU A 451 37.46 22.66 -15.77
C GLU A 451 38.75 22.14 -15.13
N TYR A 452 38.98 22.46 -13.86
CA TYR A 452 40.13 21.97 -13.10
C TYR A 452 40.21 20.43 -13.07
N MET A 453 39.10 19.75 -12.78
CA MET A 453 39.07 18.27 -12.77
C MET A 453 39.24 17.64 -14.16
N ARG A 454 38.89 18.36 -15.24
CA ARG A 454 39.07 17.86 -16.60
C ARG A 454 40.54 17.92 -17.02
N GLU A 455 41.26 18.95 -16.59
CA GLU A 455 42.69 19.13 -16.85
C GLU A 455 43.52 18.04 -16.13
N ASP A 456 43.23 17.76 -14.86
CA ASP A 456 43.93 16.72 -14.06
C ASP A 456 43.79 15.28 -14.61
N VAL A 457 42.76 14.99 -15.43
CA VAL A 457 42.55 13.66 -16.03
C VAL A 457 43.20 13.54 -17.42
N SER A 458 43.59 14.66 -18.03
CA SER A 458 44.22 14.67 -19.35
C SER A 458 45.74 14.41 -19.32
N GLU A 459 46.36 14.36 -18.14
CA GLU A 459 47.81 14.14 -17.98
C GLU A 459 48.21 12.65 -17.86
N ASP A 460 47.26 11.72 -17.75
CA ASP A 460 47.53 10.28 -17.86
C ASP A 460 47.46 9.83 -19.34
N GLU A 461 48.39 10.33 -20.18
CA GLU A 461 48.70 9.68 -21.45
C GLU A 461 49.39 8.32 -21.15
N PRO A 462 49.05 7.24 -21.88
CA PRO A 462 49.76 5.98 -21.72
C PRO A 462 51.23 6.19 -22.12
N GLU A 463 52.16 5.85 -21.22
CA GLU A 463 53.58 5.76 -21.56
C GLU A 463 53.71 4.94 -22.87
N GLU A 464 54.13 5.62 -23.94
CA GLU A 464 54.57 4.96 -25.16
C GLU A 464 55.72 4.02 -24.79
N GLU A 465 55.44 2.71 -24.78
CA GLU A 465 56.47 1.68 -24.80
C GLU A 465 57.34 1.93 -26.04
N SER A 466 58.55 2.46 -25.81
CA SER A 466 59.58 2.60 -26.84
C SER A 466 60.29 1.24 -27.02
N GLU A 467 60.44 0.88 -28.30
CA GLU A 467 60.95 -0.39 -28.85
C GLU A 467 62.31 -0.89 -28.32
#